data_AF-A0A395RSQ3-F1
#
_entry.id   AF-A0A395RSQ3-F1
#
_cell.length_a   1.000
_cell.length_b   1.000
_cell.length_c   1.000
_cell.angle_alpha   90.00
_cell.angle_beta   90.00
_cell.angle_gamma   90.00
#
_symmetry.space_group_name_H-M   'P 1'
#
loop_
_entity.id
_entity.type
_entity.pdbx_description
1 polymer ?
#
loop_
_entity_poly.entity_id
_entity_poly.type
_entity_poly.pdbx_seq_one_letter_code
_entity_poly.pdbx_strand_id
1 'polypeptide(L)'
;MKFTSHLLTAYSVYFGFVVQAQKNISSSDSQCSKVIRDISQGDVAFNATGTTTLSLLEQDDWHLSVTFQFRQARNTSIVNGLFYRGDRAVFLSVPESITETTVGNGIKLCYYEMDALNMTSDSGESNDNDTGCGGILSEECQKALRNAQGPRDERCRPADVEEACGRIIRRWTSKPFNLSQQDCTLSGLPGVELPSDYQTQVAMAEGILLPEAEEPFLDSYDLLVRQPRPMLITARLPGENGNSAADIACLAANNISKSSRVPRSEFPPSSATHPDFGQDFHTVLEIYKG
;
A
#
# COMPACT_ATOMS: atom_id res chain seq x y z
N MET A 1 61.51 -40.62 -31.24
CA MET A 1 60.98 -40.96 -29.91
C MET A 1 60.93 -39.71 -29.05
N LYS A 2 59.87 -39.57 -28.25
CA LYS A 2 59.42 -38.42 -27.43
C LYS A 2 58.54 -37.40 -28.16
N PHE A 3 57.27 -37.79 -28.29
CA PHE A 3 56.12 -36.89 -28.36
C PHE A 3 55.89 -36.28 -26.96
N THR A 4 55.77 -34.97 -26.87
CA THR A 4 55.19 -34.30 -25.70
C THR A 4 54.06 -33.41 -26.20
N SER A 5 52.85 -33.83 -25.84
CA SER A 5 51.57 -33.17 -26.05
C SER A 5 51.47 -31.95 -25.14
N HIS A 6 51.20 -30.77 -25.71
CA HIS A 6 50.78 -29.60 -24.96
C HIS A 6 49.28 -29.43 -25.12
N LEU A 7 48.54 -29.71 -24.05
CA LEU A 7 47.13 -29.36 -23.86
C LEU A 7 46.99 -27.84 -23.81
N LEU A 8 46.31 -27.25 -24.79
CA LEU A 8 45.79 -25.89 -24.74
C LEU A 8 44.38 -25.96 -24.11
N THR A 9 44.26 -25.51 -22.87
CA THR A 9 42.99 -25.22 -22.21
C THR A 9 42.39 -23.95 -22.80
N ALA A 10 41.31 -24.08 -23.57
CA ALA A 10 40.50 -22.97 -24.03
C ALA A 10 39.62 -22.46 -22.87
N TYR A 11 39.86 -21.24 -22.41
CA TYR A 11 38.94 -20.52 -21.53
C TYR A 11 37.81 -19.93 -22.38
N SER A 12 36.63 -20.54 -22.31
CA SER A 12 35.41 -19.97 -22.88
C SER A 12 34.92 -18.82 -21.99
N VAL A 13 35.19 -17.59 -22.40
CA VAL A 13 34.59 -16.39 -21.80
C VAL A 13 33.13 -16.32 -22.27
N TYR A 14 32.20 -16.77 -21.42
CA TYR A 14 30.77 -16.52 -21.62
C TYR A 14 30.50 -15.03 -21.38
N PHE A 15 30.42 -14.26 -22.47
CA PHE A 15 29.73 -12.97 -22.46
C PHE A 15 28.23 -13.24 -22.35
N GLY A 16 27.73 -13.33 -21.12
CA GLY A 16 26.31 -13.23 -20.84
C GLY A 16 25.86 -11.82 -21.19
N PHE A 17 25.28 -11.64 -22.38
CA PHE A 17 24.48 -10.46 -22.66
C PHE A 17 23.35 -10.42 -21.64
N VAL A 18 23.33 -9.38 -20.81
CA VAL A 18 22.17 -9.08 -19.98
C VAL A 18 21.03 -8.82 -20.95
N VAL A 19 20.08 -9.76 -21.01
CA VAL A 19 18.82 -9.54 -21.71
C VAL A 19 18.09 -8.46 -20.92
N GLN A 20 18.28 -7.20 -21.30
CA GLN A 20 17.32 -6.16 -20.97
C GLN A 20 16.05 -6.53 -21.72
N ALA A 21 15.11 -7.17 -21.03
CA ALA A 21 13.75 -7.30 -21.52
C ALA A 21 13.25 -5.88 -21.80
N GLN A 22 13.11 -5.53 -23.09
CA GLN A 22 12.47 -4.30 -23.49
C GLN A 22 10.99 -4.46 -23.15
N LYS A 23 10.58 -3.90 -22.00
CA LYS A 23 9.18 -3.87 -21.58
C LYS A 23 8.45 -2.93 -22.53
N ASN A 24 7.58 -3.52 -23.35
CA ASN A 24 6.85 -2.84 -24.40
C ASN A 24 5.86 -1.86 -23.75
N ILE A 25 6.09 -0.55 -23.95
CA ILE A 25 5.23 0.51 -23.43
C ILE A 25 3.92 0.47 -24.24
N SER A 26 2.87 -0.05 -23.63
CA SER A 26 1.51 0.07 -24.13
C SER A 26 1.03 1.51 -23.93
N SER A 27 0.29 2.08 -24.88
CA SER A 27 -0.34 3.41 -24.76
C SER A 27 -1.36 3.52 -23.62
N SER A 28 -1.66 2.40 -22.91
CA SER A 28 -2.49 2.35 -21.71
C SER A 28 -1.84 2.99 -20.47
N ASP A 29 -0.52 3.06 -20.39
CA ASP A 29 0.19 3.45 -19.16
C ASP A 29 0.04 4.94 -18.79
N SER A 30 -0.35 5.80 -19.71
CA SER A 30 -0.56 7.24 -19.42
C SER A 30 -1.84 7.52 -18.65
N GLN A 31 -2.84 6.63 -18.72
CA GLN A 31 -4.14 6.78 -18.05
C GLN A 31 -4.13 6.27 -16.60
N CYS A 32 -3.08 5.55 -16.22
CA CYS A 32 -2.95 5.03 -14.87
C CYS A 32 -2.42 6.06 -13.89
N SER A 33 -2.71 5.84 -12.60
CA SER A 33 -2.19 6.67 -11.52
C SER A 33 -0.66 6.73 -11.59
N LYS A 34 -0.09 7.86 -11.16
CA LYS A 34 1.37 8.08 -11.21
C LYS A 34 2.14 6.93 -10.55
N VAL A 35 1.65 6.42 -9.42
CA VAL A 35 2.31 5.33 -8.70
C VAL A 35 2.34 4.02 -9.49
N ILE A 36 1.26 3.65 -10.19
CA ILE A 36 1.24 2.47 -11.07
C ILE A 36 2.27 2.62 -12.19
N ARG A 37 2.33 3.81 -12.80
CA ARG A 37 3.29 4.10 -13.89
C ARG A 37 4.73 4.09 -13.40
N ASP A 38 5.02 4.69 -12.25
CA ASP A 38 6.37 4.68 -11.68
C ASP A 38 6.82 3.22 -11.42
N ILE A 39 5.91 2.35 -10.94
CA ILE A 39 6.17 0.92 -10.76
C ILE A 39 6.36 0.19 -12.09
N SER A 40 5.48 0.43 -13.07
CA SER A 40 5.55 -0.25 -14.37
C SER A 40 6.87 0.04 -15.08
N GLN A 41 7.40 1.24 -14.92
CA GLN A 41 8.66 1.74 -15.49
C GLN A 41 9.92 1.35 -14.70
N GLY A 42 9.77 0.74 -13.51
CA GLY A 42 10.89 0.43 -12.63
C GLY A 42 11.52 1.66 -11.97
N ASP A 43 10.85 2.82 -11.98
CA ASP A 43 11.28 4.06 -11.31
C ASP A 43 10.83 4.09 -9.84
N VAL A 44 11.07 2.98 -9.12
CA VAL A 44 10.66 2.82 -7.73
C VAL A 44 11.73 2.08 -6.94
N ALA A 45 12.33 2.80 -6.00
CA ALA A 45 12.88 2.21 -4.79
C ALA A 45 11.80 2.31 -3.70
N PHE A 46 11.22 1.18 -3.29
CA PHE A 46 10.42 1.12 -2.09
C PHE A 46 11.34 0.99 -0.89
N ASN A 47 11.24 1.93 0.04
CA ASN A 47 12.10 1.90 1.22
C ASN A 47 11.51 0.99 2.30
N ALA A 48 10.20 0.81 2.31
CA ALA A 48 9.54 -0.08 3.25
C ALA A 48 8.20 -0.58 2.70
N THR A 49 7.88 -1.83 3.01
CA THR A 49 6.60 -2.45 2.67
C THR A 49 5.99 -3.16 3.88
N GLY A 50 4.67 -3.24 3.89
CA GLY A 50 3.89 -3.98 4.89
C GLY A 50 2.75 -4.71 4.21
N THR A 51 2.54 -5.98 4.52
CA THR A 51 1.46 -6.78 3.89
C THR A 51 0.70 -7.60 4.92
N THR A 52 -0.61 -7.68 4.76
CA THR A 52 -1.52 -8.53 5.55
C THR A 52 -2.60 -9.09 4.65
N THR A 53 -3.27 -10.14 5.11
CA THR A 53 -4.49 -10.66 4.52
C THR A 53 -5.73 -9.91 5.03
N LEU A 54 -6.77 -9.89 4.20
CA LEU A 54 -8.13 -9.45 4.47
C LEU A 54 -9.08 -10.55 4.01
N SER A 55 -10.13 -10.79 4.78
CA SER A 55 -11.13 -11.83 4.50
C SER A 55 -12.50 -11.18 4.26
N LEU A 56 -12.66 -10.60 3.06
CA LEU A 56 -13.94 -10.00 2.64
C LEU A 56 -14.91 -11.03 2.06
N LEU A 57 -14.40 -12.18 1.61
CA LEU A 57 -15.15 -13.33 1.12
C LEU A 57 -14.64 -14.58 1.84
N GLU A 58 -15.51 -15.55 2.11
CA GLU A 58 -15.17 -16.74 2.91
C GLU A 58 -14.12 -17.66 2.26
N GLN A 59 -13.85 -17.53 0.96
CA GLN A 59 -13.08 -18.51 0.18
C GLN A 59 -11.76 -17.95 -0.39
N ASP A 60 -11.52 -16.64 -0.29
CA ASP A 60 -10.42 -15.99 -0.99
C ASP A 60 -9.74 -14.97 -0.07
N ASP A 61 -8.48 -15.21 0.26
CA ASP A 61 -7.66 -14.25 0.98
C ASP A 61 -7.25 -13.11 0.05
N TRP A 62 -7.55 -11.88 0.44
CA TRP A 62 -7.12 -10.69 -0.29
C TRP A 62 -5.90 -10.11 0.41
N HIS A 63 -4.94 -9.56 -0.32
CA HIS A 63 -3.75 -8.99 0.30
C HIS A 63 -3.78 -7.47 0.26
N LEU A 64 -3.70 -6.84 1.42
CA LEU A 64 -3.48 -5.41 1.55
C LEU A 64 -2.00 -5.16 1.75
N SER A 65 -1.40 -4.37 0.86
CA SER A 65 0.00 -3.98 0.94
C SER A 65 0.14 -2.47 1.05
N VAL A 66 0.97 -2.00 1.97
CA VAL A 66 1.40 -0.60 2.05
C VAL A 66 2.84 -0.49 1.57
N THR A 67 3.12 0.56 0.82
CA THR A 67 4.46 0.87 0.34
C THR A 67 4.79 2.33 0.60
N PHE A 68 6.07 2.59 0.83
CA PHE A 68 6.58 3.94 1.04
C PHE A 68 7.74 4.22 0.10
N GLN A 69 7.68 5.40 -0.52
CA GLN A 69 8.73 5.94 -1.36
C GLN A 69 9.11 7.33 -0.87
N PHE A 70 10.41 7.57 -0.74
CA PHE A 70 10.92 8.87 -0.31
C PHE A 70 11.80 9.45 -1.40
N ARG A 71 11.48 10.66 -1.84
CA ARG A 71 12.20 11.37 -2.90
C ARG A 71 12.56 12.77 -2.43
N GLN A 72 13.73 13.26 -2.86
CA GLN A 72 14.04 14.68 -2.80
C GLN A 72 13.35 15.37 -3.98
N ALA A 73 12.42 16.27 -3.71
CA ALA A 73 11.75 17.07 -4.72
C ALA A 73 12.40 18.45 -4.81
N ARG A 74 12.54 18.96 -6.04
CA ARG A 74 13.06 20.31 -6.31
C ARG A 74 12.01 21.07 -7.12
N ASN A 75 11.64 22.29 -6.69
CA ASN A 75 10.77 23.21 -7.41
C ASN A 75 9.55 22.54 -8.08
N THR A 76 8.49 22.34 -7.31
CA THR A 76 7.20 21.87 -7.85
C THR A 76 6.21 23.01 -7.99
N SER A 77 5.10 22.77 -8.70
CA SER A 77 3.99 23.73 -8.82
C SER A 77 3.36 24.12 -7.47
N ILE A 78 3.63 23.38 -6.39
CA ILE A 78 3.02 23.55 -5.08
C ILE A 78 4.02 24.20 -4.08
N VAL A 79 5.33 24.01 -4.26
CA VAL A 79 6.35 24.51 -3.32
C VAL A 79 7.62 24.96 -4.07
N ASN A 80 8.09 26.17 -3.75
CA ASN A 80 9.35 26.75 -4.25
C ASN A 80 10.50 26.39 -3.29
N GLY A 81 11.57 25.74 -3.77
CA GLY A 81 12.70 25.29 -2.94
C GLY A 81 13.02 23.78 -3.02
N LEU A 82 13.96 23.34 -2.17
CA LEU A 82 14.25 21.91 -1.93
C LEU A 82 13.30 21.41 -0.84
N PHE A 83 12.69 20.25 -1.05
CA PHE A 83 11.91 19.61 0.01
C PHE A 83 11.97 18.09 -0.14
N TYR A 84 11.73 17.39 0.96
CA TYR A 84 11.58 15.94 0.94
C TYR A 84 10.10 15.58 0.84
N ARG A 85 9.80 14.59 0.01
CA ARG A 85 8.46 14.08 -0.19
C ARG A 85 8.44 12.59 0.14
N GLY A 86 7.52 12.21 1.02
CA GLY A 86 7.17 10.81 1.27
C GLY A 86 5.88 10.49 0.53
N ASP A 87 5.94 9.63 -0.47
CA ASP A 87 4.77 9.06 -1.12
C ASP A 87 4.43 7.73 -0.47
N ARG A 88 3.17 7.59 -0.03
CA ARG A 88 2.64 6.34 0.52
C ARG A 88 1.53 5.83 -0.40
N ALA A 89 1.56 4.55 -0.71
CA ALA A 89 0.53 3.91 -1.51
C ALA A 89 0.07 2.61 -0.86
N VAL A 90 -1.24 2.43 -0.83
CA VAL A 90 -1.93 1.22 -0.39
C VAL A 90 -2.47 0.51 -1.62
N PHE A 91 -2.11 -0.76 -1.72
CA PHE A 91 -2.45 -1.65 -2.80
C PHE A 91 -3.33 -2.78 -2.27
N LEU A 92 -4.34 -3.11 -3.07
CA LEU A 92 -5.18 -4.27 -2.85
C LEU A 92 -4.86 -5.30 -3.93
N SER A 93 -4.47 -6.49 -3.52
CA SER A 93 -4.17 -7.62 -4.41
C SER A 93 -5.25 -8.67 -4.23
N VAL A 94 -5.84 -9.09 -5.34
CA VAL A 94 -7.06 -9.91 -5.37
C VAL A 94 -6.83 -11.08 -6.33
N PRO A 95 -7.34 -12.28 -6.05
CA PRO A 95 -7.23 -13.40 -6.98
C PRO A 95 -7.79 -13.05 -8.37
N GLU A 96 -7.05 -13.38 -9.42
CA GLU A 96 -7.48 -13.21 -10.82
C GLU A 96 -8.79 -13.98 -11.09
N SER A 97 -8.99 -15.10 -10.40
CA SER A 97 -10.22 -15.90 -10.43
C SER A 97 -11.48 -15.10 -10.07
N ILE A 98 -11.36 -14.01 -9.31
CA ILE A 98 -12.46 -13.10 -8.97
C ILE A 98 -12.54 -11.98 -9.99
N THR A 99 -11.42 -11.33 -10.30
CA THR A 99 -11.38 -10.10 -11.10
C THR A 99 -11.84 -10.30 -12.55
N GLU A 100 -11.72 -11.52 -13.07
CA GLU A 100 -12.19 -11.89 -14.42
C GLU A 100 -13.69 -12.26 -14.48
N THR A 101 -14.39 -12.28 -13.34
CA THR A 101 -15.79 -12.74 -13.28
C THR A 101 -16.81 -11.61 -13.30
N THR A 102 -18.05 -11.92 -13.70
CA THR A 102 -19.20 -11.01 -13.56
C THR A 102 -19.48 -10.64 -12.11
N VAL A 103 -19.17 -11.54 -11.18
CA VAL A 103 -19.29 -11.32 -9.73
C VAL A 103 -18.26 -10.29 -9.29
N GLY A 104 -16.97 -10.50 -9.59
CA GLY A 104 -15.91 -9.54 -9.26
C GLY A 104 -16.15 -8.15 -9.84
N ASN A 105 -16.65 -8.07 -11.08
CA ASN A 105 -17.04 -6.81 -11.72
C ASN A 105 -18.18 -6.07 -10.99
N GLY A 106 -19.03 -6.82 -10.27
CA GLY A 106 -20.13 -6.26 -9.48
C GLY A 106 -19.72 -5.77 -8.09
N ILE A 107 -18.55 -6.16 -7.60
CA ILE A 107 -18.04 -5.77 -6.28
C ILE A 107 -17.64 -4.29 -6.31
N LYS A 108 -18.13 -3.54 -5.31
CA LYS A 108 -17.78 -2.14 -5.09
C LYS A 108 -17.12 -1.98 -3.75
N LEU A 109 -15.96 -1.33 -3.74
CA LEU A 109 -15.09 -1.22 -2.57
C LEU A 109 -14.92 0.24 -2.17
N CYS A 110 -14.84 0.47 -0.86
CA CYS A 110 -14.45 1.74 -0.26
C CYS A 110 -13.28 1.52 0.67
N TYR A 111 -12.31 2.44 0.61
CA TYR A 111 -11.17 2.48 1.51
C TYR A 111 -11.38 3.55 2.57
N TYR A 112 -11.01 3.25 3.81
CA TYR A 112 -11.05 4.15 4.96
C TYR A 112 -9.75 4.02 5.77
N GLU A 113 -9.32 5.11 6.39
CA GLU A 113 -8.10 5.17 7.19
C GLU A 113 -8.26 6.09 8.41
N MET A 114 -7.78 5.60 9.55
CA MET A 114 -7.61 6.36 10.80
C MET A 114 -6.20 6.96 10.91
N ASP A 115 -6.03 7.90 11.84
CA ASP A 115 -4.71 8.40 12.21
C ASP A 115 -3.77 7.27 12.65
N ALA A 116 -2.47 7.47 12.42
CA ALA A 116 -1.44 6.56 12.90
C ALA A 116 -1.47 6.48 14.43
N LEU A 117 -1.20 5.29 14.95
CA LEU A 117 -1.18 5.04 16.39
C LEU A 117 0.23 5.14 16.92
N ASN A 118 0.38 5.77 18.09
CA ASN A 118 1.68 5.98 18.72
C ASN A 118 2.18 4.72 19.44
N MET A 119 2.33 3.64 18.68
CA MET A 119 2.82 2.33 19.11
C MET A 119 3.73 1.78 18.02
N THR A 120 4.71 0.97 18.38
CA THR A 120 5.35 0.07 17.41
C THR A 120 4.39 -1.07 17.11
N SER A 121 4.31 -1.49 15.85
CA SER A 121 3.94 -2.87 15.62
C SER A 121 5.10 -3.70 16.18
N ASP A 122 5.03 -4.10 17.44
CA ASP A 122 5.87 -5.19 17.88
C ASP A 122 5.52 -6.34 16.95
N SER A 123 6.47 -6.75 16.12
CA SER A 123 6.39 -7.98 15.35
C SER A 123 6.44 -9.14 16.34
N GLY A 124 5.39 -9.28 17.14
CA GLY A 124 5.06 -10.54 17.76
C GLY A 124 4.61 -11.43 16.64
N GLU A 125 5.25 -12.59 16.52
CA GLU A 125 4.81 -13.73 15.73
C GLU A 125 3.28 -13.85 15.86
N SER A 126 2.56 -13.33 14.87
CA SER A 126 1.12 -13.47 14.80
C SER A 126 0.89 -14.93 14.45
N ASN A 127 0.59 -15.74 15.47
CA ASN A 127 0.00 -17.04 15.26
C ASN A 127 -1.20 -16.85 14.31
N ASP A 128 -1.32 -17.74 13.33
CA ASP A 128 -2.06 -17.67 12.06
C ASP A 128 -3.58 -17.35 12.11
N ASN A 129 -4.11 -16.63 13.10
CA ASN A 129 -5.52 -16.25 13.18
C ASN A 129 -5.81 -14.92 13.90
N ASP A 130 -4.80 -14.20 14.42
CA ASP A 130 -5.07 -12.91 15.07
C ASP A 130 -5.03 -11.79 14.02
N THR A 131 -6.22 -11.41 13.55
CA THR A 131 -6.42 -10.30 12.61
C THR A 131 -5.58 -9.10 13.03
N GLY A 132 -4.71 -8.58 12.16
CA GLY A 132 -3.53 -7.76 12.48
C GLY A 132 -3.72 -6.44 13.26
N CYS A 133 -4.87 -6.21 13.88
CA CYS A 133 -5.18 -5.13 14.81
C CYS A 133 -5.25 -5.56 16.30
N GLY A 134 -5.04 -6.83 16.63
CA GLY A 134 -4.99 -7.32 18.02
C GLY A 134 -3.97 -6.55 18.86
N GLY A 135 -4.40 -6.01 20.01
CA GLY A 135 -3.58 -5.15 20.87
C GLY A 135 -3.35 -3.71 20.36
N ILE A 136 -3.73 -3.41 19.11
CA ILE A 136 -3.68 -2.06 18.52
C ILE A 136 -5.04 -1.35 18.67
N LEU A 137 -6.13 -2.06 18.39
CA LEU A 137 -7.50 -1.59 18.55
C LEU A 137 -8.25 -2.41 19.60
N SER A 138 -9.16 -1.77 20.34
CA SER A 138 -10.07 -2.47 21.23
C SER A 138 -11.01 -3.38 20.45
N GLU A 139 -11.45 -4.50 21.06
CA GLU A 139 -12.44 -5.41 20.47
C GLU A 139 -13.74 -4.69 20.06
N GLU A 140 -14.17 -3.72 20.86
CA GLU A 140 -15.33 -2.89 20.57
C GLU A 140 -15.15 -2.07 19.28
N CYS A 141 -13.98 -1.42 19.12
CA CYS A 141 -13.64 -0.68 17.92
C CYS A 141 -13.54 -1.59 16.69
N GLN A 142 -12.85 -2.73 16.82
CA GLN A 142 -12.73 -3.70 15.72
C GLN A 142 -14.11 -4.20 15.26
N LYS A 143 -15.01 -4.49 16.21
CA LYS A 143 -16.38 -4.89 15.92
C LYS A 143 -17.18 -3.77 15.25
N ALA A 144 -17.03 -2.52 15.70
CA ALA A 144 -17.70 -1.39 15.06
C ALA A 144 -17.25 -1.20 13.61
N LEU A 145 -15.94 -1.29 13.34
CA LEU A 145 -15.37 -1.20 12.01
C LEU A 145 -15.84 -2.33 11.08
N ARG A 146 -15.86 -3.59 11.57
CA ARG A 146 -16.37 -4.75 10.79
C ARG A 146 -17.88 -4.73 10.55
N ASN A 147 -18.63 -3.91 11.29
CA ASN A 147 -20.05 -3.66 11.05
C ASN A 147 -20.30 -2.42 10.18
N ALA A 148 -19.26 -1.73 9.73
CA ALA A 148 -19.40 -0.58 8.87
C ALA A 148 -20.09 -0.96 7.54
N GLN A 149 -20.93 -0.06 7.05
CA GLN A 149 -21.71 -0.32 5.84
C GLN A 149 -20.85 -0.20 4.59
N GLY A 150 -21.11 -1.08 3.61
CA GLY A 150 -20.55 -0.98 2.28
C GLY A 150 -21.04 0.25 1.50
N PRO A 151 -20.45 0.53 0.33
CA PRO A 151 -20.88 1.61 -0.54
C PRO A 151 -22.38 1.56 -0.88
N ARG A 152 -23.03 2.73 -0.89
CA ARG A 152 -24.45 2.90 -1.31
C ARG A 152 -24.56 4.08 -2.26
N ASP A 153 -25.43 3.98 -3.26
CA ASP A 153 -25.71 5.05 -4.23
C ASP A 153 -24.46 5.57 -4.95
N GLU A 154 -23.53 4.69 -5.31
CA GLU A 154 -22.21 5.03 -5.88
C GLU A 154 -21.35 5.95 -4.99
N ARG A 155 -21.55 5.90 -3.67
CA ARG A 155 -20.80 6.72 -2.72
C ARG A 155 -20.24 5.90 -1.56
N CYS A 156 -19.05 6.29 -1.15
CA CYS A 156 -18.44 5.86 0.09
C CYS A 156 -18.73 6.92 1.15
N ARG A 157 -19.57 6.57 2.13
CA ARG A 157 -19.92 7.47 3.24
C ARG A 157 -18.94 7.25 4.39
N PRO A 158 -18.64 8.29 5.19
CA PRO A 158 -17.83 8.12 6.40
C PRO A 158 -18.40 7.02 7.29
N ALA A 159 -17.52 6.18 7.85
CA ALA A 159 -17.93 5.20 8.85
C ALA A 159 -18.05 5.89 10.21
N ASP A 160 -19.20 5.72 10.87
CA ASP A 160 -19.47 6.26 12.19
C ASP A 160 -18.99 5.29 13.27
N VAL A 161 -17.77 5.51 13.75
CA VAL A 161 -17.06 4.61 14.69
C VAL A 161 -16.43 5.36 15.86
N GLU A 162 -16.66 6.66 15.99
CA GLU A 162 -15.98 7.51 16.97
C GLU A 162 -16.27 7.09 18.40
N GLU A 163 -17.52 6.76 18.71
CA GLU A 163 -17.92 6.30 20.04
C GLU A 163 -17.18 5.01 20.46
N ALA A 164 -17.10 4.03 19.55
CA ALA A 164 -16.48 2.73 19.81
C ALA A 164 -14.94 2.77 19.79
N CYS A 165 -14.37 3.64 18.95
CA CYS A 165 -12.92 3.72 18.73
C CYS A 165 -12.23 4.86 19.48
N GLY A 166 -13.00 5.79 20.05
CA GLY A 166 -12.50 7.05 20.62
C GLY A 166 -11.80 7.96 19.60
N ARG A 167 -12.00 7.70 18.30
CA ARG A 167 -11.27 8.32 17.18
C ARG A 167 -12.11 8.28 15.90
N ILE A 168 -11.92 9.27 15.04
CA ILE A 168 -12.62 9.36 13.75
C ILE A 168 -11.84 8.72 12.60
N ILE A 169 -12.55 8.34 11.54
CA ILE A 169 -11.94 8.12 10.23
C ILE A 169 -11.52 9.47 9.65
N ARG A 170 -10.27 9.57 9.19
CA ARG A 170 -9.70 10.81 8.64
C ARG A 170 -9.71 10.86 7.13
N ARG A 171 -9.48 9.71 6.50
CA ARG A 171 -9.37 9.59 5.04
C ARG A 171 -10.25 8.48 4.54
N TRP A 172 -10.90 8.71 3.41
CA TRP A 172 -11.63 7.68 2.68
C TRP A 172 -11.76 8.03 1.20
N THR A 173 -11.94 7.02 0.36
CA THR A 173 -12.28 7.21 -1.05
C THR A 173 -13.68 7.80 -1.15
N SER A 174 -13.93 8.79 -2.02
CA SER A 174 -15.25 9.41 -2.16
C SER A 174 -16.26 8.57 -2.95
N LYS A 175 -15.78 7.91 -4.01
CA LYS A 175 -16.52 7.01 -4.90
C LYS A 175 -15.97 5.61 -4.72
N PRO A 176 -16.81 4.56 -4.80
CA PRO A 176 -16.32 3.21 -4.74
C PRO A 176 -15.47 2.89 -5.96
N PHE A 177 -14.42 2.11 -5.75
CA PHE A 177 -13.66 1.49 -6.82
C PHE A 177 -14.13 0.05 -7.04
N ASN A 178 -13.92 -0.48 -8.23
CA ASN A 178 -14.25 -1.86 -8.57
C ASN A 178 -12.97 -2.63 -8.90
N LEU A 179 -13.13 -3.94 -9.16
CA LEU A 179 -12.03 -4.83 -9.51
C LEU A 179 -11.81 -4.93 -11.03
N SER A 180 -12.60 -4.21 -11.83
CA SER A 180 -12.66 -4.38 -13.28
C SER A 180 -11.64 -3.52 -14.05
N GLN A 181 -10.83 -2.69 -13.37
CA GLN A 181 -9.89 -1.79 -14.03
C GLN A 181 -8.60 -2.51 -14.45
N GLN A 182 -8.72 -3.52 -15.32
CA GLN A 182 -7.60 -4.40 -15.67
C GLN A 182 -6.39 -3.65 -16.27
N ASP A 183 -6.62 -2.57 -17.00
CA ASP A 183 -5.57 -1.79 -17.68
C ASP A 183 -4.60 -1.05 -16.74
N CYS A 184 -4.96 -0.88 -15.46
CA CYS A 184 -4.14 -0.18 -14.47
C CYS A 184 -3.82 -1.04 -13.25
N THR A 185 -3.50 -2.30 -13.52
CA THR A 185 -3.13 -3.28 -12.51
C THR A 185 -1.68 -3.73 -12.66
N LEU A 186 -1.15 -4.34 -11.60
CA LEU A 186 0.18 -4.91 -11.54
C LEU A 186 0.06 -6.39 -11.17
N SER A 187 0.89 -7.23 -11.79
CA SER A 187 1.01 -8.65 -11.44
C SER A 187 1.88 -8.88 -10.19
N GLY A 188 2.32 -7.79 -9.53
CA GLY A 188 3.18 -7.86 -8.35
C GLY A 188 3.71 -6.49 -7.94
N LEU A 189 4.17 -6.41 -6.70
CA LEU A 189 4.77 -5.21 -6.12
C LEU A 189 6.24 -5.47 -5.78
N PRO A 190 7.18 -4.60 -6.20
CA PRO A 190 8.57 -4.76 -5.82
C PRO A 190 8.75 -4.78 -4.29
N GLY A 191 9.44 -5.81 -3.78
CA GLY A 191 9.68 -5.99 -2.34
C GLY A 191 8.50 -6.55 -1.55
N VAL A 192 7.43 -7.01 -2.23
CA VAL A 192 6.32 -7.75 -1.61
C VAL A 192 6.21 -9.10 -2.29
N GLU A 193 6.15 -10.16 -1.49
CA GLU A 193 5.86 -11.50 -1.98
C GLU A 193 4.34 -11.67 -2.01
N LEU A 194 3.78 -11.79 -3.23
CA LEU A 194 2.37 -12.06 -3.48
C LEU A 194 2.25 -13.38 -4.27
N PRO A 195 1.14 -14.12 -4.12
CA PRO A 195 0.89 -15.27 -4.98
C PRO A 195 0.81 -14.86 -6.46
N SER A 196 1.19 -15.78 -7.36
CA SER A 196 1.36 -15.48 -8.79
C SER A 196 0.07 -15.28 -9.58
N ASP A 197 -1.06 -15.68 -9.01
CA ASP A 197 -2.42 -15.64 -9.57
C ASP A 197 -3.24 -14.45 -9.01
N TYR A 198 -2.54 -13.38 -8.60
CA TYR A 198 -3.14 -12.19 -8.02
C TYR A 198 -2.91 -10.96 -8.87
N GLN A 199 -3.96 -10.17 -9.00
CA GLN A 199 -3.95 -8.88 -9.66
C GLN A 199 -3.96 -7.76 -8.60
N THR A 200 -3.04 -6.82 -8.73
CA THR A 200 -2.84 -5.73 -7.77
C THR A 200 -3.29 -4.39 -8.32
N GLN A 201 -4.08 -3.65 -7.54
CA GLN A 201 -4.54 -2.30 -7.86
C GLN A 201 -4.30 -1.32 -6.72
N VAL A 202 -4.22 -0.02 -7.02
CA VAL A 202 -4.12 1.02 -5.98
C VAL A 202 -5.48 1.22 -5.33
N ALA A 203 -5.55 1.04 -4.02
CA ALA A 203 -6.72 1.40 -3.20
C ALA A 203 -6.65 2.87 -2.75
N MET A 204 -5.45 3.34 -2.38
CA MET A 204 -5.22 4.71 -1.94
C MET A 204 -3.76 5.11 -2.21
N ALA A 205 -3.51 6.38 -2.55
CA ALA A 205 -2.16 6.93 -2.61
C ALA A 205 -2.14 8.36 -2.09
N GLU A 206 -1.09 8.73 -1.38
CA GLU A 206 -0.90 10.05 -0.81
C GLU A 206 0.54 10.53 -0.91
N GLY A 207 0.71 11.83 -1.09
CA GLY A 207 2.01 12.51 -0.99
C GLY A 207 2.05 13.34 0.29
N ILE A 208 3.13 13.18 1.05
CA ILE A 208 3.35 13.82 2.34
C ILE A 208 4.58 14.72 2.22
N LEU A 209 4.40 16.00 2.56
CA LEU A 209 5.52 16.93 2.68
C LEU A 209 6.27 16.62 3.96
N LEU A 210 7.59 16.47 3.84
CA LEU A 210 8.46 16.16 4.96
C LEU A 210 9.37 17.36 5.26
N PRO A 211 9.83 17.50 6.51
CA PRO A 211 10.77 18.55 6.88
C PRO A 211 12.00 18.59 5.98
N GLU A 212 12.55 19.79 5.73
CA GLU A 212 13.77 19.95 4.93
C GLU A 212 15.04 19.62 5.74
N ALA A 213 15.00 19.87 7.05
CA ALA A 213 16.10 19.53 7.95
C ALA A 213 16.22 18.01 8.11
N GLU A 214 17.46 17.51 8.05
CA GLU A 214 17.76 16.08 8.03
C GLU A 214 17.19 15.32 9.24
N GLU A 215 17.51 15.69 10.48
CA GLU A 215 17.02 14.94 11.65
C GLU A 215 15.48 14.93 11.76
N PRO A 216 14.75 16.06 11.63
CA PRO A 216 13.29 16.04 11.60
C PRO A 216 12.68 15.25 10.42
N PHE A 217 13.36 15.22 9.26
CA PHE A 217 12.97 14.36 8.13
C PHE A 217 13.06 12.89 8.51
N LEU A 218 14.16 12.50 9.15
CA LEU A 218 14.40 11.11 9.52
C LEU A 218 13.43 10.63 10.61
N ASP A 219 13.10 11.49 11.58
CA ASP A 219 12.08 11.18 12.58
C ASP A 219 10.70 11.02 11.92
N SER A 220 10.34 11.90 10.99
CA SER A 220 9.09 11.79 10.23
C SER A 220 9.05 10.53 9.37
N TYR A 221 10.17 10.13 8.77
CA TYR A 221 10.32 8.88 8.04
C TYR A 221 10.04 7.68 8.96
N ASP A 222 10.67 7.64 10.13
CA ASP A 222 10.54 6.53 11.07
C ASP A 222 9.09 6.41 11.56
N LEU A 223 8.41 7.54 11.84
CA LEU A 223 6.99 7.56 12.20
C LEU A 223 6.09 7.02 11.08
N LEU A 224 6.30 7.47 9.85
CA LEU A 224 5.48 7.04 8.72
C LEU A 224 5.60 5.55 8.43
N VAL A 225 6.81 5.00 8.56
CA VAL A 225 7.10 3.60 8.20
C VAL A 225 6.69 2.64 9.32
N ARG A 226 6.88 3.03 10.59
CA ARG A 226 6.85 2.08 11.72
C ARG A 226 5.58 2.14 12.56
N GLN A 227 4.79 3.22 12.45
CA GLN A 227 3.52 3.29 13.19
C GLN A 227 2.40 2.60 12.41
N PRO A 228 1.61 1.74 13.06
CA PRO A 228 0.48 1.12 12.41
C PRO A 228 -0.61 2.17 12.14
N ARG A 229 -1.19 2.09 10.95
CA ARG A 229 -2.39 2.83 10.58
C ARG A 229 -3.57 1.86 10.43
N PRO A 230 -4.64 2.01 11.22
CA PRO A 230 -5.86 1.26 10.99
C PRO A 230 -6.50 1.65 9.66
N MET A 231 -6.74 0.65 8.84
CA MET A 231 -7.39 0.71 7.54
C MET A 231 -8.62 -0.18 7.57
N LEU A 232 -9.67 0.28 6.90
CA LEU A 232 -10.92 -0.46 6.74
C LEU A 232 -11.24 -0.52 5.25
N ILE A 233 -11.53 -1.73 4.76
CA ILE A 233 -12.13 -1.93 3.45
C ILE A 233 -13.57 -2.34 3.68
N THR A 234 -14.51 -1.62 3.05
CA THR A 234 -15.90 -2.08 2.97
C THR A 234 -16.24 -2.44 1.53
N ALA A 235 -17.02 -3.50 1.37
CA ALA A 235 -17.44 -4.04 0.09
C ALA A 235 -18.97 -4.09 0.03
N ARG A 236 -19.53 -3.77 -1.13
CA ARG A 236 -20.88 -4.15 -1.51
C ARG A 236 -20.77 -5.27 -2.54
N LEU A 237 -21.28 -6.44 -2.17
CA LEU A 237 -21.27 -7.63 -3.01
C LEU A 237 -22.48 -7.63 -3.97
N PRO A 238 -22.35 -8.19 -5.18
CA PRO A 238 -23.47 -8.34 -6.11
C PRO A 238 -24.50 -9.37 -5.60
N GLY A 239 -25.80 -9.10 -5.78
CA GLY A 239 -26.92 -9.99 -5.36
C GLY A 239 -28.16 -9.23 -4.92
N GLU A 240 -29.31 -9.91 -4.77
CA GLU A 240 -30.65 -9.31 -4.56
C GLU A 240 -30.79 -8.44 -3.29
N ASN A 241 -29.91 -8.61 -2.29
CA ASN A 241 -29.91 -7.80 -1.07
C ASN A 241 -28.64 -6.94 -0.88
N GLY A 242 -27.71 -6.95 -1.84
CA GLY A 242 -26.50 -6.12 -1.76
C GLY A 242 -25.74 -6.27 -0.44
N ASN A 243 -25.47 -7.51 -0.01
CA ASN A 243 -24.77 -7.80 1.24
C ASN A 243 -23.48 -6.98 1.31
N SER A 244 -23.26 -6.35 2.47
CA SER A 244 -22.03 -5.62 2.74
C SER A 244 -21.07 -6.54 3.49
N ALA A 245 -19.80 -6.47 3.12
CA ALA A 245 -18.70 -7.07 3.88
C ALA A 245 -17.74 -5.96 4.30
N ALA A 246 -17.04 -6.15 5.41
CA ALA A 246 -16.07 -5.19 5.90
C ALA A 246 -14.97 -5.91 6.66
N ASP A 247 -13.73 -5.49 6.45
CA ASP A 247 -12.60 -6.02 7.18
C ASP A 247 -11.52 -4.96 7.41
N ILE A 248 -10.68 -5.21 8.42
CA ILE A 248 -9.74 -4.25 8.97
C ILE A 248 -8.31 -4.75 8.90
N ALA A 249 -7.39 -3.82 8.74
CA ALA A 249 -5.96 -4.06 8.78
C ALA A 249 -5.25 -2.94 9.55
N CYS A 250 -4.37 -3.29 10.47
CA CYS A 250 -3.53 -2.31 11.17
C CYS A 250 -2.10 -2.50 10.72
N LEU A 251 -1.78 -1.97 9.53
CA LEU A 251 -0.48 -2.17 8.91
C LEU A 251 0.52 -1.10 9.34
N ALA A 252 1.68 -1.56 9.77
CA ALA A 252 2.95 -0.86 9.67
C ALA A 252 3.84 -1.61 8.66
N ALA A 253 4.97 -1.02 8.26
CA ALA A 253 5.92 -1.75 7.42
C ALA A 253 6.59 -2.89 8.22
N ASN A 254 6.46 -4.12 7.75
CA ASN A 254 7.11 -5.31 8.32
C ASN A 254 8.37 -5.72 7.53
N ASN A 255 8.48 -5.32 6.26
CA ASN A 255 9.65 -5.52 5.42
C ASN A 255 10.26 -4.15 5.09
N ILE A 256 10.97 -3.63 6.08
CA ILE A 256 11.80 -2.43 5.94
C ILE A 256 13.07 -2.87 5.20
N SER A 257 13.34 -2.30 4.01
CA SER A 257 14.48 -2.73 3.19
C SER A 257 15.77 -2.78 4.03
N LYS A 258 16.69 -3.73 3.79
CA LYS A 258 17.93 -3.84 4.60
C LYS A 258 18.78 -2.56 4.58
N SER A 259 18.60 -1.71 3.58
CA SER A 259 19.22 -0.38 3.44
C SER A 259 18.49 0.75 4.16
N SER A 260 17.30 0.49 4.70
CA SER A 260 16.48 1.49 5.38
C SER A 260 16.96 1.75 6.80
N ARG A 261 16.73 2.98 7.24
CA ARG A 261 17.17 3.48 8.54
C ARG A 261 16.57 2.67 9.71
N VAL A 262 17.42 2.44 10.71
CA VAL A 262 17.00 2.08 12.07
C VAL A 262 17.01 3.35 12.92
N PRO A 263 15.92 3.67 13.65
CA PRO A 263 15.86 4.81 14.55
C PRO A 263 17.05 4.81 15.51
N ARG A 264 17.63 6.00 15.73
CA ARG A 264 18.78 6.14 16.65
C ARG A 264 18.37 6.17 18.13
N SER A 265 17.08 6.37 18.41
CA SER A 265 16.50 6.52 19.75
C SER A 265 15.42 5.47 20.02
N GLU A 266 14.94 5.42 21.27
CA GLU A 266 13.71 4.70 21.62
C GLU A 266 12.55 5.18 20.73
N PHE A 267 11.78 4.23 20.21
CA PHE A 267 10.71 4.48 19.25
C PHE A 267 9.40 3.83 19.78
N PRO A 268 8.26 4.53 19.70
CA PRO A 268 8.09 5.87 19.12
C PRO A 268 8.66 6.99 20.02
N PRO A 269 9.18 8.09 19.45
CA PRO A 269 9.67 9.22 20.25
C PRO A 269 8.52 9.85 21.06
N SER A 270 8.74 10.10 22.35
CA SER A 270 7.74 10.77 23.21
C SER A 270 7.39 12.20 22.77
N SER A 271 8.25 12.84 21.97
CA SER A 271 8.06 14.16 21.37
C SER A 271 7.60 14.13 19.91
N ALA A 272 7.26 12.95 19.37
CA ALA A 272 6.84 12.81 17.98
C ALA A 272 5.58 13.63 17.71
N THR A 273 5.72 14.69 16.92
CA THR A 273 4.59 15.38 16.32
C THR A 273 4.38 14.73 14.96
N HIS A 274 3.22 14.12 14.73
CA HIS A 274 2.89 13.65 13.39
C HIS A 274 3.01 14.84 12.43
N PRO A 275 3.59 14.67 11.22
CA PRO A 275 3.53 15.69 10.20
C PRO A 275 2.06 16.10 10.06
N ASP A 276 1.77 17.37 10.34
CA ASP A 276 0.40 17.87 10.39
C ASP A 276 -0.22 17.63 9.01
N PHE A 277 -1.24 16.79 8.96
CA PHE A 277 -2.00 16.54 7.75
C PHE A 277 -2.77 17.82 7.48
N GLY A 278 -2.20 18.71 6.67
CA GLY A 278 -2.69 20.07 6.48
C GLY A 278 -4.21 20.19 6.60
N GLN A 279 -4.65 20.90 7.64
CA GLN A 279 -6.06 21.12 7.98
C GLN A 279 -6.88 21.84 6.90
N ASP A 280 -6.28 22.25 5.78
CA ASP A 280 -6.93 23.02 4.71
C ASP A 280 -7.14 22.25 3.39
N PHE A 281 -6.99 20.93 3.42
CA PHE A 281 -7.36 20.10 2.29
C PHE A 281 -8.45 19.11 2.69
N HIS A 282 -9.71 19.59 2.64
CA HIS A 282 -10.84 18.75 2.22
C HIS A 282 -10.55 18.23 0.80
N THR A 283 -9.55 17.37 0.64
CA THR A 283 -9.31 16.67 -0.61
C THR A 283 -10.30 15.54 -0.66
N VAL A 284 -11.48 15.86 -1.20
CA VAL A 284 -12.24 14.90 -1.97
C VAL A 284 -11.31 14.41 -3.07
N LEU A 285 -10.62 13.29 -2.84
CA LEU A 285 -9.92 12.59 -3.92
C LEU A 285 -11.01 12.00 -4.81
N GLU A 286 -11.41 12.81 -5.80
CA GLU A 286 -11.95 12.24 -7.03
C GLU A 286 -10.83 11.42 -7.65
N ILE A 287 -11.09 10.13 -7.83
CA ILE A 287 -10.32 9.30 -8.75
C ILE A 287 -10.47 9.99 -10.10
N TYR A 288 -9.46 10.76 -10.50
CA TYR A 288 -9.42 11.45 -11.78
C TYR A 288 -9.54 10.40 -12.88
N LYS A 289 -10.69 10.37 -13.54
CA LYS A 289 -10.79 9.88 -14.90
C LYS A 289 -10.24 10.99 -15.80
N GLY A 290 -9.03 10.78 -16.29
CA GLY A 290 -8.43 11.51 -17.40
C GLY A 290 -8.00 10.50 -18.45
#